data_AF-A0A285NP43-F1
#
_entry.id   AF-A0A285NP43-F1
#
_cell.length_a   1.000
_cell.length_b   1.000
_cell.length_c   1.000
_cell.angle_alpha   90.00
_cell.angle_beta   90.00
_cell.angle_gamma   90.00
#
_symmetry.space_group_name_H-M   'P 1'
#
loop_
_entity.id
_entity.type
_entity.pdbx_description
1 polymer ?
#
loop_
_entity_poly.entity_id
_entity_poly.type
_entity_poly.pdbx_seq_one_letter_code
_entity_poly.pdbx_strand_id
1 'polypeptide(L)'
;MKKKLIGAAVLGISMLSIAATEDIRATVHNLSTYSDPANGGTNEVCVFCHTPHGSNSDFTGAPLWNKPIDPTITFQVYGGGMTTGGTTVDQPGDVSRACLSCHDGVSGVNVIINKPGSGGWDPAGQIIDYRGSGTTSLWRMPWPFAIGKNGAGGNYDLRDDHPIGVVYRGDDTNPPASLKPTNTPLPAGWNIAGDKDGNPGPTIGDLLRGGKIECVSCHNPHLNAPRFLRSGDGNTNSNLCRTCHDK
;
A
#
# COMPACT_ATOMS: atom_id res chain seq x y z
N MET A 1 -19.63 52.95 -44.11
CA MET A 1 -19.42 51.50 -43.89
C MET A 1 -18.64 51.31 -42.59
N LYS A 2 -19.29 50.93 -41.48
CA LYS A 2 -18.63 50.64 -40.20
C LYS A 2 -18.75 49.14 -39.93
N LYS A 3 -17.66 48.39 -40.06
CA LYS A 3 -17.60 46.96 -39.71
C LYS A 3 -17.45 46.85 -38.19
N LYS A 4 -18.41 46.22 -37.52
CA LYS A 4 -18.31 45.85 -36.10
C LYS A 4 -17.61 44.48 -36.03
N LEU A 5 -16.43 44.45 -35.40
CA LEU A 5 -15.75 43.21 -35.01
C LEU A 5 -16.37 42.70 -33.72
N ILE A 6 -16.92 41.49 -33.75
CA ILE A 6 -17.37 40.76 -32.56
C ILE A 6 -16.22 39.82 -32.17
N GLY A 7 -15.54 40.13 -31.07
CA GLY A 7 -14.54 39.24 -30.49
C GLY A 7 -15.22 38.16 -29.65
N ALA A 8 -15.03 36.89 -30.00
CA ALA A 8 -15.46 35.77 -29.19
C ALA A 8 -14.47 35.57 -28.03
N ALA A 9 -14.93 35.81 -26.80
CA ALA A 9 -14.18 35.45 -25.61
C ALA A 9 -14.31 33.94 -25.37
N VAL A 10 -13.22 33.19 -25.58
CA VAL A 10 -13.13 31.79 -25.20
C VAL A 10 -12.93 31.75 -23.68
N LEU A 11 -14.00 31.46 -22.93
CA LEU A 11 -13.88 31.09 -21.52
C LEU A 11 -13.19 29.72 -21.45
N GLY A 12 -11.92 29.71 -21.05
CA GLY A 12 -11.21 28.49 -20.71
C GLY A 12 -11.85 27.85 -19.49
N ILE A 13 -12.47 26.68 -19.67
CA ILE A 13 -12.89 25.81 -18.57
C ILE A 13 -11.61 25.23 -17.98
N SER A 14 -11.13 25.81 -16.88
CA SER A 14 -10.11 25.19 -16.05
C SER A 14 -10.72 23.95 -15.40
N MET A 15 -10.33 22.76 -15.87
CA MET A 15 -10.65 21.53 -15.17
C MET A 15 -9.94 21.56 -13.81
N LEU A 16 -10.69 21.74 -12.73
CA LEU A 16 -10.18 21.51 -11.38
C LEU A 16 -9.90 20.02 -11.26
N SER A 17 -8.62 19.63 -11.28
CA SER A 17 -8.19 18.30 -10.89
C SER A 17 -8.48 18.12 -9.41
N ILE A 18 -9.44 17.27 -9.06
CA ILE A 18 -9.68 16.85 -7.67
C ILE A 18 -8.52 15.94 -7.29
N ALA A 19 -7.52 16.49 -6.60
CA ALA A 19 -6.46 15.67 -6.02
C ALA A 19 -7.07 14.75 -4.95
N ALA A 20 -6.73 13.48 -4.97
CA ALA A 20 -7.17 12.53 -3.94
C ALA A 20 -6.64 12.98 -2.57
N THR A 21 -7.53 13.06 -1.57
CA THR A 21 -7.20 13.49 -0.21
C THR A 21 -6.80 12.31 0.66
N GLU A 22 -5.79 12.52 1.52
CA GLU A 22 -5.46 11.56 2.57
C GLU A 22 -6.44 11.75 3.74
N ASP A 23 -7.32 10.77 3.93
CA ASP A 23 -8.17 10.66 5.12
C ASP A 23 -8.53 9.18 5.31
N ILE A 24 -7.78 8.51 6.19
CA ILE A 24 -7.98 7.09 6.51
C ILE A 24 -9.40 6.80 6.99
N ARG A 25 -10.07 7.77 7.62
CA ARG A 25 -11.44 7.61 8.16
C ARG A 25 -12.46 7.43 7.03
N ALA A 26 -12.13 7.90 5.83
CA ALA A 26 -12.94 7.78 4.63
C ALA A 26 -12.55 6.57 3.75
N THR A 27 -11.62 5.71 4.19
CA THR A 27 -11.24 4.50 3.47
C THR A 27 -11.75 3.24 4.16
N VAL A 28 -11.66 2.10 3.48
CA VAL A 28 -12.01 0.79 4.08
C VAL A 28 -11.05 0.40 5.22
N HIS A 29 -9.91 1.09 5.33
CA HIS A 29 -8.95 0.90 6.41
C HIS A 29 -9.33 1.69 7.69
N ASN A 30 -10.50 2.34 7.72
CA ASN A 30 -11.11 2.83 8.96
C ASN A 30 -11.71 1.67 9.78
N LEU A 31 -10.84 0.85 10.36
CA LEU A 31 -11.22 -0.39 11.05
C LEU A 31 -11.98 -0.15 12.36
N SER A 32 -11.86 1.04 12.96
CA SER A 32 -12.57 1.39 14.19
C SER A 32 -14.09 1.39 14.04
N THR A 33 -14.60 1.50 12.80
CA THR A 33 -16.04 1.38 12.51
C THR A 33 -16.57 -0.05 12.64
N TYR A 34 -15.68 -1.04 12.71
CA TYR A 34 -16.00 -2.46 12.79
C TYR A 34 -15.62 -3.08 14.13
N SER A 35 -15.13 -2.31 15.10
CA SER A 35 -14.65 -2.81 16.39
C SER A 35 -15.43 -2.13 17.52
N ASP A 36 -15.81 -2.90 18.53
CA ASP A 36 -16.63 -2.39 19.63
C ASP A 36 -15.85 -2.40 20.96
N PRO A 37 -15.55 -1.22 21.54
CA PRO A 37 -14.94 -1.12 22.87
C PRO A 37 -15.70 -1.87 23.97
N ALA A 38 -17.03 -1.97 23.88
CA ALA A 38 -17.84 -2.70 24.86
C ALA A 38 -17.58 -4.22 24.84
N ASN A 39 -17.06 -4.74 23.72
CA ASN A 39 -16.73 -6.14 23.53
C ASN A 39 -15.21 -6.41 23.55
N GLY A 40 -14.41 -5.47 24.07
CA GLY A 40 -12.95 -5.59 24.13
C GLY A 40 -12.23 -5.19 22.83
N GLY A 41 -12.92 -4.43 21.97
CA GLY A 41 -12.38 -3.77 20.79
C GLY A 41 -11.86 -2.36 21.08
N THR A 42 -11.85 -1.51 20.06
CA THR A 42 -11.38 -0.13 20.13
C THR A 42 -12.03 0.73 19.05
N ASN A 43 -12.26 2.00 19.35
CA ASN A 43 -12.71 3.00 18.38
C ASN A 43 -11.57 3.93 17.88
N GLU A 44 -10.32 3.67 18.29
CA GLU A 44 -9.16 4.41 17.81
C GLU A 44 -8.83 4.02 16.36
N VAL A 45 -8.80 5.01 15.46
CA VAL A 45 -8.69 4.75 14.02
C VAL A 45 -7.35 4.13 13.63
N CYS A 46 -6.25 4.60 14.23
CA CYS A 46 -4.91 4.20 13.82
C CYS A 46 -4.41 2.92 14.49
N VAL A 47 -5.02 2.48 15.60
CA VAL A 47 -4.43 1.46 16.48
C VAL A 47 -4.31 0.08 15.83
N PHE A 48 -5.12 -0.20 14.81
CA PHE A 48 -5.03 -1.44 14.03
C PHE A 48 -3.74 -1.56 13.22
N CYS A 49 -3.06 -0.43 12.97
CA CYS A 49 -1.85 -0.36 12.15
C CYS A 49 -0.67 0.20 12.94
N HIS A 50 -0.90 1.22 13.75
CA HIS A 50 0.15 2.00 14.43
C HIS A 50 -0.05 2.04 15.93
N THR A 51 1.05 2.12 16.68
CA THR A 51 1.01 2.37 18.13
C THR A 51 2.02 3.44 18.51
N PRO A 52 1.67 4.45 19.33
CA PRO A 52 2.60 5.53 19.68
C PRO A 52 3.92 5.06 20.33
N HIS A 53 3.89 3.89 20.99
CA HIS A 53 5.03 3.29 21.67
C HIS A 53 4.91 1.77 21.70
N GLY A 54 6.03 1.06 21.91
CA GLY A 54 6.02 -0.40 21.98
C GLY A 54 5.64 -1.07 20.66
N SER A 55 5.89 -0.39 19.54
CA SER A 55 5.69 -0.94 18.20
C SER A 55 6.62 -2.11 17.92
N ASN A 56 6.24 -2.93 16.94
CA ASN A 56 7.04 -4.04 16.52
C ASN A 56 8.25 -3.54 15.72
N SER A 57 9.46 -3.70 16.27
CA SER A 57 10.71 -3.27 15.65
C SER A 57 11.14 -4.13 14.46
N ASP A 58 10.52 -5.29 14.25
CA ASP A 58 10.82 -6.17 13.12
C ASP A 58 10.28 -5.63 11.79
N PHE A 59 9.44 -4.58 11.81
CA PHE A 59 8.95 -3.94 10.59
C PHE A 59 9.78 -2.70 10.24
N THR A 60 10.86 -2.89 9.46
CA THR A 60 11.65 -1.76 8.96
C THR A 60 10.89 -0.98 7.89
N GLY A 61 10.79 0.35 8.06
CA GLY A 61 10.13 1.22 7.09
C GLY A 61 8.59 1.26 7.17
N ALA A 62 7.97 0.52 8.10
CA ALA A 62 6.57 0.70 8.49
C ALA A 62 6.53 1.38 9.88
N PRO A 63 6.35 2.71 9.94
CA PRO A 63 6.51 3.46 11.18
C PRO A 63 5.57 2.92 12.27
N LEU A 64 6.11 2.63 13.44
CA LEU A 64 5.32 2.34 14.63
C LEU A 64 4.29 1.20 14.47
N TRP A 65 4.60 0.17 13.67
CA TRP A 65 3.64 -0.87 13.31
C TRP A 65 3.16 -1.69 14.53
N ASN A 66 1.84 -1.91 14.63
CA ASN A 66 1.19 -2.48 15.81
C ASN A 66 0.73 -3.93 15.63
N LYS A 67 1.34 -4.68 14.73
CA LYS A 67 0.98 -6.06 14.43
C LYS A 67 2.10 -7.02 14.86
N PRO A 68 1.77 -8.25 15.29
CA PRO A 68 2.80 -9.27 15.44
C PRO A 68 3.32 -9.66 14.05
N ILE A 69 4.47 -10.31 14.05
CA ILE A 69 5.06 -10.81 12.82
C ILE A 69 5.57 -12.22 13.06
N ASP A 70 5.32 -13.10 12.10
CA ASP A 70 5.97 -14.41 12.07
C ASP A 70 7.11 -14.34 11.04
N PRO A 71 8.39 -14.32 11.48
CA PRO A 71 9.53 -14.25 10.59
C PRO A 71 9.81 -15.58 9.87
N THR A 72 9.13 -16.67 10.25
CA THR A 72 9.30 -17.99 9.62
C THR A 72 8.47 -18.16 8.36
N ILE A 73 7.54 -17.24 8.10
CA ILE A 73 6.67 -17.26 6.93
C ILE A 73 7.45 -16.90 5.67
N THR A 74 7.36 -17.78 4.67
CA THR A 74 7.89 -17.56 3.33
C THR A 74 6.76 -17.61 2.30
N PHE A 75 6.72 -16.61 1.42
CA PHE A 75 5.77 -16.53 0.33
C PHE A 75 6.28 -17.24 -0.92
N GLN A 76 5.39 -17.91 -1.64
CA GLN A 76 5.63 -18.28 -3.03
C GLN A 76 5.57 -17.01 -3.86
N VAL A 77 6.72 -16.48 -4.25
CA VAL A 77 6.81 -15.18 -4.92
C VAL A 77 6.58 -15.30 -6.42
N TYR A 78 6.23 -14.16 -7.03
CA TYR A 78 6.00 -14.02 -8.47
C TYR A 78 7.00 -14.80 -9.34
N GLY A 79 6.49 -15.48 -10.36
CA GLY A 79 7.30 -16.17 -11.36
C GLY A 79 8.21 -17.28 -10.82
N GLY A 80 7.98 -17.76 -9.58
CA GLY A 80 8.85 -18.74 -8.94
C GLY A 80 10.22 -18.16 -8.53
N GLY A 81 10.28 -16.84 -8.31
CA GLY A 81 11.51 -16.14 -7.90
C GLY A 81 12.21 -15.36 -9.01
N MET A 82 11.63 -15.28 -10.21
CA MET A 82 12.20 -14.51 -11.32
C MET A 82 11.13 -13.88 -12.20
N THR A 83 11.31 -12.61 -12.55
CA THR A 83 10.45 -11.95 -13.54
C THR A 83 10.75 -12.43 -14.96
N THR A 84 9.83 -12.19 -15.88
CA THR A 84 10.05 -12.46 -17.32
C THR A 84 11.21 -11.66 -17.91
N GLY A 85 11.57 -10.51 -17.30
CA GLY A 85 12.74 -9.72 -17.65
C GLY A 85 14.05 -10.19 -17.00
N GLY A 86 14.06 -11.35 -16.32
CA GLY A 86 15.26 -11.94 -15.73
C GLY A 86 15.74 -11.26 -14.44
N THR A 87 14.87 -10.53 -13.74
CA THR A 87 15.20 -9.95 -12.43
C THR A 87 14.71 -10.87 -11.33
N THR A 88 15.58 -11.19 -10.37
CA THR A 88 15.21 -12.00 -9.19
C THR A 88 14.13 -11.29 -8.38
N VAL A 89 13.16 -12.08 -7.91
CA VAL A 89 12.10 -11.64 -7.00
C VAL A 89 12.43 -12.19 -5.62
N ASP A 90 12.72 -11.31 -4.67
CA ASP A 90 12.98 -11.71 -3.29
C ASP A 90 11.67 -11.84 -2.50
N GLN A 91 11.77 -12.31 -1.25
CA GLN A 91 10.65 -12.22 -0.31
C GLN A 91 10.20 -10.75 -0.12
N PRO A 92 8.90 -10.52 0.13
CA PRO A 92 8.40 -9.17 0.39
C PRO A 92 9.18 -8.49 1.51
N GLY A 93 9.59 -7.23 1.30
CA GLY A 93 10.20 -6.44 2.37
C GLY A 93 9.22 -6.15 3.51
N ASP A 94 9.75 -5.69 4.64
CA ASP A 94 8.97 -5.44 5.86
C ASP A 94 7.76 -4.51 5.63
N VAL A 95 7.91 -3.49 4.77
CA VAL A 95 6.83 -2.58 4.37
C VAL A 95 5.65 -3.29 3.68
N SER A 96 5.91 -4.33 2.90
CA SER A 96 4.85 -5.15 2.28
C SER A 96 4.34 -6.19 3.25
N ARG A 97 5.21 -6.76 4.10
CA ARG A 97 4.81 -7.65 5.19
C ARG A 97 3.87 -6.95 6.17
N ALA A 98 3.99 -5.64 6.35
CA ALA A 98 3.04 -4.85 7.14
C ALA A 98 1.62 -4.98 6.57
N CYS A 99 1.44 -4.79 5.26
CA CYS A 99 0.16 -5.04 4.59
C CYS A 99 -0.29 -6.50 4.72
N LEU A 100 0.64 -7.44 4.48
CA LEU A 100 0.36 -8.87 4.53
C LEU A 100 0.01 -9.37 5.94
N SER A 101 0.42 -8.68 7.03
CA SER A 101 -0.01 -8.99 8.40
C SER A 101 -1.53 -8.86 8.64
N CYS A 102 -2.26 -8.31 7.68
CA CYS A 102 -3.72 -8.38 7.59
C CYS A 102 -4.19 -9.14 6.35
N HIS A 103 -3.48 -8.99 5.22
CA HIS A 103 -3.96 -9.42 3.92
C HIS A 103 -3.48 -10.81 3.48
N ASP A 104 -2.51 -11.44 4.13
CA ASP A 104 -2.05 -12.78 3.75
C ASP A 104 -3.17 -13.86 3.78
N GLY A 105 -4.28 -13.60 4.50
CA GLY A 105 -5.36 -14.58 4.66
C GLY A 105 -5.10 -15.61 5.76
N VAL A 106 -3.96 -15.52 6.45
CA VAL A 106 -3.64 -16.31 7.65
C VAL A 106 -3.72 -15.45 8.90
N SER A 107 -3.04 -14.31 8.89
CA SER A 107 -2.96 -13.38 9.99
C SER A 107 -4.33 -12.75 10.26
N GLY A 108 -4.68 -12.63 11.54
CA GLY A 108 -5.92 -11.97 11.93
C GLY A 108 -5.78 -10.47 11.79
N VAL A 109 -6.71 -9.83 11.09
CA VAL A 109 -6.82 -8.37 10.98
C VAL A 109 -6.92 -7.74 12.37
N ASN A 110 -7.64 -8.41 13.27
CA ASN A 110 -7.95 -8.01 14.64
C ASN A 110 -6.91 -8.45 15.67
N VAL A 111 -5.68 -8.74 15.24
CA VAL A 111 -4.56 -9.02 16.16
C VAL A 111 -3.63 -7.82 16.17
N ILE A 112 -3.39 -7.25 17.36
CA ILE A 112 -2.47 -6.13 17.58
C ILE A 112 -1.56 -6.40 18.78
N ILE A 113 -0.36 -5.81 18.81
CA ILE A 113 0.61 -6.02 19.91
C ILE A 113 0.47 -5.01 21.05
N ASN A 114 -0.17 -3.87 20.82
CA ASN A 114 -0.36 -2.85 21.84
C ASN A 114 -1.76 -2.26 21.75
N LYS A 115 -2.63 -2.64 22.68
CA LYS A 115 -3.99 -2.09 22.81
C LYS A 115 -3.95 -0.65 23.34
N PRO A 116 -5.00 0.15 23.08
CA PRO A 116 -5.16 1.43 23.75
C PRO A 116 -5.15 1.29 25.29
N GLY A 117 -4.59 2.29 25.97
CA GLY A 117 -4.47 2.31 27.43
C GLY A 117 -3.23 1.60 27.98
N SER A 118 -3.15 1.49 29.30
CA SER A 118 -2.00 0.88 29.98
C SER A 118 -2.11 -0.63 30.11
N GLY A 119 -1.01 -1.35 29.96
CA GLY A 119 -0.92 -2.80 30.26
C GLY A 119 -1.43 -3.72 29.15
N GLY A 120 -1.78 -3.18 27.99
CA GLY A 120 -2.25 -3.94 26.83
C GLY A 120 -1.16 -4.32 25.81
N TRP A 121 0.10 -4.37 26.25
CA TRP A 121 1.23 -4.74 25.38
C TRP A 121 1.54 -6.23 25.47
N ASP A 122 1.68 -6.87 24.31
CA ASP A 122 2.03 -8.28 24.15
C ASP A 122 2.68 -8.50 22.76
N PRO A 123 3.97 -8.87 22.71
CA PRO A 123 4.69 -9.01 21.45
C PRO A 123 4.19 -10.19 20.60
N ALA A 124 3.53 -11.19 21.19
CA ALA A 124 2.90 -12.27 20.45
C ALA A 124 1.58 -11.85 19.77
N GLY A 125 1.06 -10.67 20.14
CA GLY A 125 -0.18 -10.13 19.64
C GLY A 125 -1.40 -10.63 20.42
N GLN A 126 -2.40 -9.76 20.52
CA GLN A 126 -3.66 -10.03 21.19
C GLN A 126 -4.82 -9.81 20.25
N ILE A 127 -5.82 -10.68 20.35
CA ILE A 127 -7.08 -10.54 19.63
C ILE A 127 -7.91 -9.44 20.30
N ILE A 128 -8.39 -8.50 19.50
CA ILE A 128 -9.41 -7.51 19.87
C ILE A 128 -10.71 -7.81 19.14
N ASP A 129 -11.83 -7.31 19.67
CA ASP A 129 -13.10 -7.43 18.95
C ASP A 129 -13.05 -6.75 17.59
N TYR A 130 -13.53 -7.46 16.58
CA TYR A 130 -13.71 -6.94 15.24
C TYR A 130 -14.83 -7.72 14.54
N ARG A 131 -15.85 -7.00 14.09
CA ARG A 131 -17.07 -7.54 13.46
C ARG A 131 -17.77 -8.59 14.33
N GLY A 132 -17.80 -8.38 15.64
CA GLY A 132 -18.43 -9.28 16.60
C GLY A 132 -17.69 -10.60 16.81
N SER A 133 -16.40 -10.67 16.46
CA SER A 133 -15.56 -11.83 16.76
C SER A 133 -15.32 -12.03 18.25
N GLY A 134 -15.57 -11.01 19.08
CA GLY A 134 -15.05 -10.94 20.43
C GLY A 134 -13.52 -10.99 20.46
N THR A 135 -12.97 -11.37 21.60
CA THR A 135 -11.51 -11.37 21.86
C THR A 135 -10.86 -12.75 21.77
N THR A 136 -11.56 -13.75 21.24
CA THR A 136 -11.08 -15.15 21.19
C THR A 136 -10.91 -15.69 19.77
N SER A 137 -11.48 -15.02 18.77
CA SER A 137 -11.50 -15.51 17.39
C SER A 137 -10.77 -14.57 16.44
N LEU A 138 -9.88 -15.15 15.63
CA LEU A 138 -9.19 -14.44 14.57
C LEU A 138 -10.17 -14.07 13.46
N TRP A 139 -10.20 -12.80 13.08
CA TRP A 139 -10.86 -12.34 11.89
C TRP A 139 -9.85 -12.23 10.74
N ARG A 140 -9.87 -13.18 9.82
CA ARG A 140 -8.96 -13.23 8.67
C ARG A 140 -9.60 -12.55 7.46
N MET A 141 -8.79 -11.91 6.62
CA MET A 141 -9.30 -11.28 5.40
C MET A 141 -10.01 -12.33 4.51
N PRO A 142 -11.28 -12.09 4.12
CA PRO A 142 -12.02 -13.06 3.32
C PRO A 142 -11.53 -13.07 1.87
N TRP A 143 -12.07 -14.02 1.11
CA TRP A 143 -11.57 -14.37 -0.23
C TRP A 143 -11.48 -13.23 -1.28
N PRO A 144 -12.32 -12.20 -1.31
CA PRO A 144 -12.10 -11.09 -2.24
C PRO A 144 -11.01 -10.08 -1.81
N PHE A 145 -10.52 -10.15 -0.56
CA PHE A 145 -9.64 -9.12 0.01
C PHE A 145 -8.29 -9.62 0.53
N ALA A 146 -8.15 -10.92 0.80
CA ALA A 146 -6.82 -11.50 1.03
C ALA A 146 -5.96 -11.50 -0.25
N ILE A 147 -4.66 -11.36 -0.09
CA ILE A 147 -3.59 -11.31 -1.10
C ILE A 147 -2.72 -12.54 -0.87
N GLY A 148 -2.08 -13.06 -1.92
CA GLY A 148 -1.25 -14.24 -1.78
C GLY A 148 -2.06 -15.54 -1.85
N LYS A 149 -3.03 -15.62 -2.77
CA LYS A 149 -3.89 -16.79 -2.93
C LYS A 149 -3.49 -17.63 -4.14
N ASN A 150 -3.67 -18.94 -4.03
CA ASN A 150 -3.83 -19.78 -5.22
C ASN A 150 -5.17 -20.50 -5.23
N GLY A 151 -5.57 -20.97 -6.41
CA GLY A 151 -6.78 -21.78 -6.61
C GLY A 151 -6.81 -23.11 -5.83
N ALA A 152 -5.73 -23.44 -5.11
CA ALA A 152 -5.61 -24.63 -4.25
C ALA A 152 -5.69 -24.31 -2.74
N GLY A 153 -5.92 -23.06 -2.34
CA GLY A 153 -6.14 -22.67 -0.93
C GLY A 153 -4.89 -22.30 -0.13
N GLY A 154 -3.77 -21.96 -0.77
CA GLY A 154 -2.60 -21.38 -0.09
C GLY A 154 -2.83 -19.91 0.30
N ASN A 155 -2.35 -19.51 1.49
CA ASN A 155 -2.46 -18.15 2.04
C ASN A 155 -1.10 -17.42 2.11
N TYR A 156 -0.12 -17.88 1.32
CA TYR A 156 1.22 -17.27 1.21
C TYR A 156 1.73 -17.40 -0.22
N ASP A 157 0.89 -17.13 -1.21
CA ASP A 157 1.15 -17.37 -2.62
C ASP A 157 0.93 -16.15 -3.50
N LEU A 158 1.99 -15.37 -3.70
CA LEU A 158 2.01 -14.12 -4.48
C LEU A 158 2.33 -14.37 -5.97
N ARG A 159 2.15 -15.60 -6.47
CA ARG A 159 2.55 -15.93 -7.85
C ARG A 159 1.68 -15.27 -8.92
N ASP A 160 0.44 -14.93 -8.59
CA ASP A 160 -0.53 -14.24 -9.47
C ASP A 160 -0.61 -12.72 -9.24
N ASP A 161 0.07 -12.21 -8.21
CA ASP A 161 0.18 -10.80 -7.89
C ASP A 161 1.25 -10.08 -8.73
N HIS A 162 1.19 -8.75 -8.83
CA HIS A 162 2.29 -7.99 -9.43
C HIS A 162 3.56 -8.17 -8.56
N PRO A 163 4.74 -8.42 -9.16
CA PRO A 163 5.95 -8.68 -8.38
C PRO A 163 6.27 -7.53 -7.41
N ILE A 164 6.49 -7.91 -6.15
CA ILE A 164 7.02 -7.11 -5.05
C ILE A 164 8.26 -7.79 -4.49
N GLY A 165 9.10 -7.08 -3.73
CA GLY A 165 10.41 -7.59 -3.32
C GLY A 165 11.40 -7.69 -4.50
N VAL A 166 11.09 -7.07 -5.63
CA VAL A 166 11.93 -7.05 -6.83
C VAL A 166 12.74 -5.76 -6.89
N VAL A 167 14.04 -5.86 -7.14
CA VAL A 167 14.91 -4.69 -7.35
C VAL A 167 14.47 -3.94 -8.62
N TYR A 168 14.28 -2.64 -8.50
CA TYR A 168 13.97 -1.79 -9.65
C TYR A 168 15.26 -1.46 -10.41
N ARG A 169 15.35 -1.93 -11.65
CA ARG A 169 16.55 -1.83 -12.50
C ARG A 169 16.39 -0.85 -13.66
N GLY A 170 15.69 0.25 -13.42
CA GLY A 170 15.40 1.28 -14.42
C GLY A 170 16.63 2.08 -14.89
N ASP A 171 17.69 2.12 -14.06
CA ASP A 171 18.90 2.90 -14.34
C ASP A 171 20.01 2.10 -15.05
N ASP A 172 19.74 0.84 -15.38
CA ASP A 172 20.69 -0.01 -16.10
C ASP A 172 20.87 0.49 -17.54
N THR A 173 22.02 0.19 -18.17
CA THR A 173 22.25 0.53 -19.59
C THR A 173 21.23 -0.13 -20.52
N ASN A 174 20.72 -1.32 -20.15
CA ASN A 174 19.65 -2.03 -20.83
C ASN A 174 18.60 -2.47 -19.80
N PRO A 175 17.67 -1.57 -19.40
CA PRO A 175 16.71 -1.86 -18.35
C PRO A 175 15.81 -3.06 -18.74
N PRO A 176 15.68 -4.08 -17.88
CA PRO A 176 14.74 -5.17 -18.12
C PRO A 176 13.30 -4.63 -18.16
N ALA A 177 12.42 -5.27 -18.92
CA ALA A 177 11.01 -4.87 -19.05
C ALA A 177 10.79 -3.40 -19.47
N SER A 178 11.78 -2.80 -20.15
CA SER A 178 11.77 -1.40 -20.57
C SER A 178 11.45 -0.43 -19.44
N LEU A 179 12.05 -0.65 -18.27
CA LEU A 179 11.86 0.23 -17.12
C LEU A 179 12.44 1.62 -17.37
N LYS A 180 11.73 2.64 -16.90
CA LYS A 180 12.19 4.03 -16.92
C LYS A 180 13.22 4.29 -15.82
N PRO A 181 14.16 5.24 -15.99
CA PRO A 181 15.11 5.62 -14.94
C PRO A 181 14.43 6.08 -13.65
N THR A 182 15.06 5.84 -12.49
CA THR A 182 14.51 6.20 -11.17
C THR A 182 14.31 7.71 -11.01
N ASN A 183 15.15 8.53 -11.65
CA ASN A 183 15.03 9.98 -11.65
C ASN A 183 13.93 10.52 -12.58
N THR A 184 13.14 9.65 -13.22
CA THR A 184 12.01 10.07 -14.05
C THR A 184 10.94 10.73 -13.17
N PRO A 185 10.51 11.97 -13.46
CA PRO A 185 9.46 12.63 -12.71
C PRO A 185 8.13 11.89 -12.79
N LEU A 186 7.38 11.85 -11.68
CA LEU A 186 6.06 11.26 -11.68
C LEU A 186 5.04 12.14 -12.42
N PRO A 187 4.05 11.53 -13.09
CA PRO A 187 2.93 12.27 -13.65
C PRO A 187 2.21 13.11 -12.58
N ALA A 188 1.63 14.23 -12.99
CA ALA A 188 0.75 15.02 -12.13
C ALA A 188 -0.41 14.16 -11.59
N GLY A 189 -0.80 14.40 -10.34
CA GLY A 189 -1.89 13.68 -9.67
C GLY A 189 -1.44 12.52 -8.78
N TRP A 190 -0.17 12.12 -8.85
CA TRP A 190 0.38 11.15 -7.90
C TRP A 190 0.43 11.72 -6.48
N ASN A 191 -0.16 10.98 -5.54
CA ASN A 191 -0.14 11.31 -4.12
C ASN A 191 1.13 10.74 -3.47
N ILE A 192 2.10 11.63 -3.29
CA ILE A 192 3.32 11.41 -2.54
C ILE A 192 3.51 12.59 -1.58
N ALA A 193 3.24 12.35 -0.30
CA ALA A 193 3.54 13.33 0.73
C ALA A 193 5.06 13.41 0.97
N GLY A 194 5.65 14.51 0.50
CA GLY A 194 7.06 14.85 0.65
C GLY A 194 7.99 14.07 -0.27
N ASP A 195 8.75 14.80 -1.08
CA ASP A 195 10.00 14.35 -1.72
C ASP A 195 10.97 13.92 -0.60
N LYS A 196 11.52 12.70 -0.70
CA LYS A 196 12.45 12.14 0.28
C LYS A 196 13.84 11.90 -0.31
N ASP A 197 14.03 12.13 -1.60
CA ASP A 197 15.27 11.84 -2.33
C ASP A 197 16.11 13.11 -2.61
N GLY A 198 15.52 14.30 -2.42
CA GLY A 198 16.21 15.58 -2.58
C GLY A 198 16.33 16.04 -4.03
N ASN A 199 15.62 15.42 -4.97
CA ASN A 199 15.52 15.82 -6.36
C ASN A 199 14.40 16.85 -6.60
N PRO A 200 14.35 17.55 -7.76
CA PRO A 200 13.25 18.45 -8.08
C PRO A 200 11.92 17.71 -8.28
N GLY A 201 11.13 17.59 -7.22
CA GLY A 201 9.79 16.98 -7.25
C GLY A 201 9.83 15.45 -7.24
N PRO A 202 8.67 14.79 -7.01
CA PRO A 202 8.64 13.35 -6.78
C PRO A 202 9.01 12.58 -8.05
N THR A 203 9.89 11.60 -7.91
CA THR A 203 10.39 10.71 -8.97
C THR A 203 9.92 9.27 -8.78
N ILE A 204 10.21 8.40 -9.75
CA ILE A 204 10.00 6.94 -9.59
C ILE A 204 10.79 6.44 -8.37
N GLY A 205 11.98 6.98 -8.10
CA GLY A 205 12.81 6.63 -6.95
C GLY A 205 12.09 6.75 -5.61
N ASP A 206 11.27 7.79 -5.42
CA ASP A 206 10.49 8.02 -4.19
C ASP A 206 9.45 6.94 -3.89
N LEU A 207 9.01 6.21 -4.91
CA LEU A 207 8.07 5.10 -4.78
C LEU A 207 8.76 3.83 -4.25
N LEU A 208 10.07 3.72 -4.40
CA LEU A 208 10.83 2.51 -4.08
C LEU A 208 11.14 2.42 -2.58
N ARG A 209 11.40 1.21 -2.10
CA ARG A 209 11.82 0.94 -0.72
C ARG A 209 13.11 0.15 -0.76
N GLY A 210 14.22 0.78 -0.37
CA GLY A 210 15.55 0.19 -0.54
C GLY A 210 15.86 -0.16 -2.00
N GLY A 211 15.36 0.63 -2.96
CA GLY A 211 15.51 0.36 -4.41
C GLY A 211 14.61 -0.75 -4.96
N LYS A 212 13.68 -1.29 -4.15
CA LYS A 212 12.74 -2.35 -4.58
C LYS A 212 11.33 -1.81 -4.80
N ILE A 213 10.60 -2.50 -5.66
CA ILE A 213 9.14 -2.36 -5.78
C ILE A 213 8.49 -3.13 -4.64
N GLU A 214 7.63 -2.44 -3.89
CA GLU A 214 6.89 -2.98 -2.75
C GLU A 214 5.42 -2.55 -2.85
N CYS A 215 4.51 -3.10 -2.02
CA CYS A 215 3.08 -2.75 -2.05
C CYS A 215 2.87 -1.22 -1.95
N VAL A 216 3.66 -0.57 -1.09
CA VAL A 216 3.61 0.89 -0.85
C VAL A 216 4.13 1.73 -2.01
N SER A 217 4.77 1.14 -3.02
CA SER A 217 5.12 1.83 -4.28
C SER A 217 3.88 2.22 -5.08
N CYS A 218 2.78 1.47 -4.92
CA CYS A 218 1.53 1.72 -5.65
C CYS A 218 0.39 2.11 -4.72
N HIS A 219 0.33 1.55 -3.51
CA HIS A 219 -0.78 1.72 -2.59
C HIS A 219 -0.47 2.70 -1.45
N ASN A 220 -1.47 3.48 -1.06
CA ASN A 220 -1.48 4.31 0.13
C ASN A 220 -2.80 4.09 0.88
N PRO A 221 -2.82 3.36 2.01
CA PRO A 221 -4.08 3.04 2.71
C PRO A 221 -4.79 4.29 3.26
N HIS A 222 -4.06 5.39 3.47
CA HIS A 222 -4.61 6.67 3.92
C HIS A 222 -5.31 7.43 2.79
N LEU A 223 -5.08 7.06 1.54
CA LEU A 223 -5.60 7.76 0.39
C LEU A 223 -6.99 7.23 0.01
N ASN A 224 -7.97 8.13 -0.01
CA ASN A 224 -9.29 7.80 -0.56
C ASN A 224 -9.27 7.89 -2.10
N ALA A 225 -8.67 6.87 -2.71
CA ALA A 225 -8.59 6.70 -4.16
C ALA A 225 -9.06 5.28 -4.55
N PRO A 226 -9.47 5.06 -5.82
CA PRO A 226 -9.80 3.72 -6.29
C PRO A 226 -8.64 2.76 -6.05
N ARG A 227 -8.92 1.65 -5.33
CA ARG A 227 -7.93 0.65 -4.90
C ARG A 227 -6.76 1.23 -4.10
N PHE A 228 -6.92 2.41 -3.49
CA PHE A 228 -5.89 3.10 -2.70
C PHE A 228 -4.64 3.42 -3.51
N LEU A 229 -4.75 3.52 -4.84
CA LEU A 229 -3.61 3.76 -5.71
C LEU A 229 -3.12 5.19 -5.58
N ARG A 230 -1.80 5.35 -5.40
CA ARG A 230 -1.12 6.65 -5.36
C ARG A 230 -1.35 7.47 -6.63
N SER A 231 -1.58 6.83 -7.78
CA SER A 231 -1.92 7.53 -9.02
C SER A 231 -3.27 8.27 -8.95
N GLY A 232 -4.12 7.95 -7.97
CA GLY A 232 -5.43 8.59 -7.76
C GLY A 232 -6.51 8.20 -8.77
N ASP A 233 -6.12 7.78 -9.97
CA ASP A 233 -6.99 7.58 -11.13
C ASP A 233 -7.48 6.13 -11.33
N GLY A 234 -7.17 5.23 -10.39
CA GLY A 234 -7.58 3.82 -10.49
C GLY A 234 -6.90 3.04 -11.60
N ASN A 235 -5.71 3.47 -12.06
CA ASN A 235 -4.99 2.93 -13.22
C ASN A 235 -5.72 3.16 -14.56
N THR A 236 -6.44 4.28 -14.68
CA THR A 236 -7.07 4.71 -15.94
C THR A 236 -6.03 4.77 -17.06
N ASN A 237 -6.35 4.23 -18.25
CA ASN A 237 -5.42 4.15 -19.39
C ASN A 237 -4.07 3.48 -19.07
N SER A 238 -4.00 2.59 -18.08
CA SER A 238 -2.74 1.97 -17.62
C SER A 238 -1.71 2.98 -17.10
N ASN A 239 -2.15 4.13 -16.57
CA ASN A 239 -1.25 5.18 -16.07
C ASN A 239 -0.30 4.69 -14.97
N LEU A 240 -0.73 3.76 -14.12
CA LEU A 240 0.16 3.16 -13.12
C LEU A 240 1.32 2.42 -13.81
N CYS A 241 1.01 1.58 -14.79
CA CYS A 241 2.01 0.79 -15.51
C CYS A 241 2.96 1.68 -16.33
N ARG A 242 2.42 2.68 -17.02
CA ARG A 242 3.19 3.60 -17.87
C ARG A 242 4.04 4.60 -17.08
N THR A 243 3.85 4.67 -15.77
CA THR A 243 4.73 5.44 -14.89
C THR A 243 6.10 4.77 -14.81
N CYS A 244 6.15 3.44 -14.69
CA CYS A 244 7.40 2.71 -14.54
C CYS A 244 7.93 2.07 -15.82
N HIS A 245 7.07 1.77 -16.78
CA HIS A 245 7.42 1.09 -18.04
C HIS A 245 7.33 2.02 -19.24
N ASP A 246 8.33 1.96 -20.10
CA ASP A 246 8.36 2.57 -21.42
C ASP A 246 7.95 1.51 -22.45
N LYS A 247 6.75 1.65 -23.02
CA LYS A 247 6.18 0.71 -23.99
C LYS A 247 6.17 1.30 -25.39
#